data_AF-A0A6N9V4G8-F1
#
_entry.id   AF-A0A6N9V4G8-F1
#
_cell.length_a   1.000
_cell.length_b   1.000
_cell.length_c   1.000
_cell.angle_alpha   90.00
_cell.angle_beta   90.00
_cell.angle_gamma   90.00
#
_symmetry.space_group_name_H-M   'P 1'
#
loop_
_entity.id
_entity.type
_entity.pdbx_description
1 polymer ?
#
loop_
_entity_poly.entity_id
_entity_poly.type
_entity_poly.pdbx_seq_one_letter_code
_entity_poly.pdbx_strand_id
1 'polypeptide(L)' 'GRRLDEIVAEALKEGAENYGAYFRMRLRDGALRWTHTQGYIRRDEEGRPVRIVGLIRDATQELNDTTARSRR' A
#
# COMPACT_ATOMS: atom_id res chain seq x y z
N GLY A 1 -5.17 9.50 -8.49
CA GLY A 1 -4.64 8.19 -8.08
C GLY A 1 -5.63 7.57 -7.11
N ARG A 2 -5.81 6.24 -7.15
CA ARG A 2 -6.70 5.52 -6.22
C ARG A 2 -6.24 5.73 -4.78
N ARG A 3 -7.18 5.90 -3.86
CA ARG A 3 -6.86 6.02 -2.43
C ARG A 3 -6.59 4.63 -1.84
N LEU A 4 -5.82 4.58 -0.75
CA LEU A 4 -5.47 3.31 -0.11
C LEU A 4 -6.71 2.55 0.41
N ASP A 5 -7.69 3.26 0.96
CA ASP A 5 -8.94 2.69 1.45
C ASP A 5 -9.76 2.02 0.34
N GLU A 6 -9.77 2.60 -0.87
CA GLU A 6 -10.40 1.99 -2.04
C GLU A 6 -9.72 0.67 -2.43
N ILE A 7 -8.39 0.65 -2.46
CA ILE A 7 -7.60 -0.55 -2.79
C ILE A 7 -7.84 -1.66 -1.77
N VAL A 8 -7.88 -1.32 -0.48
CA VAL A 8 -8.14 -2.29 0.58
C VAL A 8 -9.57 -2.83 0.51
N ALA A 9 -10.55 -1.95 0.27
CA ALA A 9 -11.95 -2.35 0.15
C ALA A 9 -12.18 -3.29 -1.05
N GLU A 10 -11.56 -2.99 -2.19
CA GLU A 10 -11.57 -3.84 -3.38
C GLU A 10 -10.94 -5.21 -3.09
N ALA A 11 -9.74 -5.24 -2.50
CA ALA A 11 -9.08 -6.50 -2.13
C ALA A 11 -9.91 -7.35 -1.16
N LEU A 12 -10.57 -6.73 -0.18
CA LEU A 12 -11.46 -7.42 0.74
C LEU A 12 -12.67 -8.02 0.01
N LYS A 13 -13.30 -7.24 -0.87
CA LYS A 13 -14.50 -7.62 -1.63
C LYS A 13 -14.22 -8.71 -2.67
N GLU A 14 -13.10 -8.64 -3.37
CA GLU A 14 -12.73 -9.57 -4.43
C GLU A 14 -12.12 -10.88 -3.91
N GLY A 15 -11.97 -11.02 -2.60
CA GLY A 15 -11.37 -12.23 -2.02
C GLY A 15 -9.85 -12.28 -2.17
N ALA A 16 -9.20 -11.17 -2.54
CA ALA A 16 -7.76 -11.13 -2.71
C ALA A 16 -7.04 -11.49 -1.41
N GLU A 17 -5.88 -12.16 -1.56
CA GLU A 17 -5.00 -12.48 -0.45
C GLU A 17 -4.04 -11.33 -0.12
N ASN A 18 -3.65 -10.56 -1.14
CA ASN A 18 -2.63 -9.52 -1.00
C ASN A 18 -3.06 -8.23 -1.70
N TYR A 19 -2.60 -7.10 -1.17
CA TYR A 19 -2.67 -5.80 -1.84
C TYR A 19 -1.37 -5.03 -1.65
N GLY A 20 -1.13 -4.04 -2.53
CA GLY A 20 0.00 -3.14 -2.41
C GLY A 20 -0.29 -1.78 -3.03
N ALA A 21 0.29 -0.74 -2.47
CA ALA A 21 0.11 0.63 -2.97
C ALA A 21 1.29 1.54 -2.63
N TYR A 22 1.60 2.44 -3.56
CA TYR A 22 2.45 3.59 -3.32
C TYR A 22 1.59 4.83 -3.11
N PHE A 23 1.83 5.55 -2.01
CA PHE A 23 1.13 6.78 -1.71
C PHE A 23 2.04 7.76 -0.98
N ARG A 24 1.62 9.02 -0.96
CA ARG A 24 2.32 10.06 -0.22
C ARG A 24 1.65 10.24 1.14
N MET A 25 2.43 10.09 2.19
CA MET A 25 2.00 10.29 3.57
C MET A 25 2.55 11.61 4.10
N ARG A 26 1.72 12.37 4.80
CA ARG A 26 2.17 13.55 5.54
C ARG A 26 2.60 13.11 6.93
N LEU A 27 3.87 13.34 7.26
CA LEU A 27 4.44 13.06 8.57
C LEU A 27 4.03 14.14 9.58
N ARG A 28 4.31 13.89 10.86
CA ARG A 28 3.96 14.79 11.98
C ARG A 28 4.61 16.18 11.83
N ASP A 29 5.81 16.24 11.26
CA ASP A 29 6.56 17.47 10.98
C ASP A 29 6.04 18.23 9.74
N GLY A 30 5.03 17.70 9.05
CA GLY A 30 4.46 18.28 7.84
C GLY A 30 5.15 17.85 6.55
N ALA A 31 6.26 17.11 6.62
CA ALA A 31 6.95 16.61 5.44
C ALA A 31 6.10 15.57 4.70
N LEU A 32 6.19 15.58 3.36
CA LEU A 32 5.51 14.62 2.51
C LEU A 32 6.50 13.53 2.06
N ARG A 33 6.16 12.27 2.32
CA ARG A 33 7.06 11.14 2.09
C ARG A 33 6.38 10.07 1.24
N TRP A 34 7.11 9.54 0.25
CA TRP A 34 6.65 8.38 -0.49
C TRP A 34 6.68 7.15 0.40
N THR A 35 5.59 6.42 0.40
CA THR A 35 5.38 5.24 1.24
C THR A 35 4.89 4.11 0.36
N HIS A 36 5.47 2.93 0.57
CA HIS A 36 4.97 1.68 0.00
C HIS A 36 4.34 0.86 1.12
N THR A 37 3.11 0.42 0.91
CA THR A 37 2.48 -0.60 1.75
C THR A 37 2.27 -1.89 0.98
N GLN A 38 2.45 -3.00 1.68
CA GLN A 38 1.94 -4.30 1.27
C GLN A 38 1.16 -4.90 2.43
N GLY A 39 0.01 -5.53 2.14
CA GLY A 39 -0.83 -6.18 3.14
C GLY A 39 -1.27 -7.55 2.69
N TYR A 40 -1.28 -8.49 3.64
CA TYR A 40 -1.82 -9.84 3.49
C TYR A 40 -3.10 -9.97 4.33
N ILE A 41 -4.16 -10.48 3.71
CA ILE A 41 -5.47 -10.66 4.30
C ILE A 41 -5.59 -12.12 4.77
N ARG A 42 -5.53 -12.34 6.08
CA ARG A 42 -5.82 -13.64 6.69
C ARG A 42 -7.32 -13.87 6.68
N ARG A 43 -7.71 -15.03 6.17
CA ARG A 43 -9.10 -15.51 6.15
C ARG A 43 -9.22 -16.76 7.00
N ASP A 44 -10.41 -16.98 7.55
CA ASP A 44 -10.76 -18.24 8.21
C ASP A 44 -11.10 -19.34 7.19
N GLU A 45 -11.52 -20.50 7.68
CA GLU A 45 -11.88 -21.67 6.86
C GLU A 45 -13.10 -21.40 5.98
N GLU A 46 -13.97 -20.47 6.37
CA GLU A 46 -15.12 -20.02 5.57
C GLU A 46 -14.78 -18.87 4.60
N GLY A 47 -13.51 -18.48 4.50
CA GLY A 47 -13.04 -17.43 3.58
C GLY A 47 -13.31 -16.00 4.07
N ARG A 48 -13.80 -15.81 5.30
CA ARG A 48 -14.09 -14.49 5.87
C ARG A 48 -12.78 -13.82 6.30
N PRO A 49 -12.58 -12.54 5.97
CA PRO A 49 -11.37 -11.82 6.37
C PRO A 49 -11.38 -11.58 7.89
N VAL A 50 -10.38 -12.10 8.60
CA VAL A 50 -10.29 -12.00 10.07
C VAL A 50 -9.13 -11.11 10.54
N ARG A 51 -8.12 -10.89 9.69
CA ARG A 51 -6.98 -10.02 10.03
C ARG A 51 -6.25 -9.53 8.79
N ILE A 52 -5.74 -8.30 8.85
CA ILE A 52 -4.75 -7.81 7.90
C ILE A 52 -3.39 -7.73 8.61
N VAL A 53 -2.36 -8.28 7.97
CA VAL A 53 -0.96 -8.13 8.38
C VAL A 53 -0.25 -7.35 7.29
N GLY A 54 0.27 -6.17 7.63
CA GLY A 54 0.86 -5.27 6.65
C GLY A 54 2.24 -4.78 7.05
N LEU A 55 3.03 -4.44 6.03
CA LEU A 55 4.28 -3.70 6.15
C LEU A 55 4.10 -2.34 5.50
N ILE A 56 4.67 -1.31 6.14
CA ILE A 56 4.69 0.06 5.64
C ILE A 56 6.16 0.50 5.66
N ARG A 57 6.70 0.84 4.50
CA ARG A 57 8.09 1.27 4.36
C ARG A 57 8.20 2.60 3.63
N ASP A 58 9.22 3.38 3.99
CA ASP A 58 9.63 4.55 3.22
C ASP A 58 10.09 4.11 1.83
N ALA A 59 9.53 4.72 0.79
CA ALA A 59 9.81 4.42 -0.60
C ALA A 59 10.43 5.63 -1.33
N THR A 60 10.91 6.63 -0.59
CA THR A 60 11.45 7.86 -1.17
C THR A 60 12.67 7.60 -2.04
N GLN A 61 13.60 6.73 -1.61
CA GLN A 61 14.77 6.37 -2.44
C GLN A 61 14.35 5.61 -3.71
N GLU A 62 13.50 4.59 -3.58
CA GLU A 62 13.04 3.75 -4.70
C GLU A 62 12.34 4.56 -5.81
N LEU A 63 11.51 5.54 -5.42
CA LEU A 63 10.78 6.38 -6.36
C LEU A 63 11.62 7.52 -6.95
N ASN A 64 12.60 8.05 -6.21
CA ASN A 64 13.55 9.03 -6.75
C ASN A 64 14.41 8.40 -7.87
N ASP A 65 14.81 7.13 -7.71
CA ASP A 65 15.56 6.39 -8.73
C ASP A 65 14.72 6.04 -9.96
N THR A 66 13.43 5.80 -9.76
CA THR A 66 12.48 5.48 -10.84
C THR A 66 12.11 6.73 -11.65
N THR A 67 11.85 7.85 -10.96
CA THR A 67 11.56 9.14 -11.62
C THR A 67 12.76 9.75 -12.32
N ALA A 68 13.99 9.45 -11.89
CA ALA A 68 15.21 9.84 -12.60
C ALA A 68 15.39 9.10 -13.94
N ARG A 69 14.88 7.86 -14.08
CA ARG A 69 14.96 7.08 -15.33
C ARG A 69 13.87 7.40 -16.35
N SER A 70 12.67 7.81 -15.90
CA SER A 70 11.58 8.24 -16.81
C SER A 70 11.77 9.64 -17.41
N ARG A 71 12.88 10.34 -17.12
CA ARG A 71 13.22 11.66 -17.66
C ARG A 71 14.45 11.64 -18.58
N ARG A 72 14.74 10.49 -19.22
CA ARG A 72 15.70 10.35 -20.32
C ARG A 72 14.99 9.82 -21.56
#